data_AF-A0A355ALY0-F1
#
_entry.id   AF-A0A355ALY0-F1
#
_cell.length_a   1.000
_cell.length_b   1.000
_cell.length_c   1.000
_cell.angle_alpha   90.00
_cell.angle_beta   90.00
_cell.angle_gamma   90.00
#
_symmetry.space_group_name_H-M   'P 1'
#
loop_
_entity.id
_entity.type
_entity.pdbx_description
1 polymer ?
#
loop_
_entity_poly.entity_id
_entity_poly.type
_entity_poly.pdbx_seq_one_letter_code
_entity_poly.pdbx_strand_id
1 'polypeptide(L)' 'SAKVIPAIRLPTTIITAQDDPFVPFEMFSSDCVKYPDNVRLVTTHYGGHVGFVSKKGVDPDMRWLDWRIVELVTGETIS' A
#
# COMPACT_ATOMS: atom_id res chain seq x y z
N SER A 1 8.24 11.06 10.17
CA SER A 1 7.54 11.72 9.04
C SER A 1 8.16 11.32 7.72
N ALA A 2 7.35 10.92 6.72
CA ALA A 2 7.83 10.46 5.41
C ALA A 2 8.19 11.62 4.44
N LYS A 3 9.03 12.55 4.89
CA LYS A 3 9.31 13.84 4.21
C LYS A 3 9.97 13.75 2.84
N VAL A 4 10.53 12.59 2.47
CA VAL A 4 11.25 12.38 1.20
C VAL A 4 10.37 11.84 0.08
N ILE A 5 9.12 11.45 0.36
CA ILE A 5 8.14 11.03 -0.66
C ILE A 5 7.99 12.04 -1.81
N PRO A 6 7.97 13.38 -1.58
CA PRO A 6 7.87 14.36 -2.67
C PRO A 6 9.04 14.33 -3.68
N ALA A 7 10.18 13.70 -3.33
CA ALA A 7 11.33 13.60 -4.21
C ALA A 7 11.29 12.38 -5.15
N ILE A 8 10.30 11.48 -5.00
CA ILE A 8 10.17 10.28 -5.83
C ILE A 8 9.86 10.67 -7.28
N ARG A 9 10.72 10.25 -8.22
CA ARG A 9 10.63 10.58 -9.65
C ARG A 9 10.03 9.49 -10.53
N LEU A 10 9.92 8.27 -10.02
CA LEU A 10 9.37 7.13 -10.76
C LEU A 10 7.96 6.80 -10.29
N PRO A 11 7.10 6.23 -11.15
CA PRO A 11 5.81 5.69 -10.73
C PRO A 11 5.98 4.77 -9.52
N THR A 12 5.31 5.09 -8.41
CA THR A 12 5.46 4.35 -7.15
C THR A 12 4.10 4.16 -6.51
N THR A 13 3.81 2.93 -6.09
CA THR A 13 2.66 2.65 -5.21
C THR A 13 3.19 2.31 -3.82
N ILE A 14 2.68 3.00 -2.80
CA ILE A 14 2.94 2.71 -1.39
C ILE A 14 1.71 2.00 -0.84
N ILE A 15 1.89 0.83 -0.23
CA ILE A 15 0.81 0.07 0.42
C ILE A 15 1.13 0.00 1.91
N THR A 16 0.19 0.38 2.78
CA THR A 16 0.37 0.37 4.23
C THR A 16 -0.94 0.08 4.96
N ALA A 17 -0.84 -0.51 6.16
CA ALA A 17 -1.96 -0.70 7.05
C ALA A 17 -2.03 0.43 8.09
N GLN A 18 -3.24 0.82 8.50
CA GLN A 18 -3.47 1.85 9.53
C GLN A 18 -3.19 1.34 10.94
N ASP A 19 -3.29 0.03 11.16
CA ASP A 19 -3.05 -0.67 12.43
C ASP A 19 -1.64 -1.27 12.54
N ASP A 20 -0.68 -0.83 11.72
CA ASP A 20 0.73 -1.24 11.84
C ASP A 20 1.31 -0.77 13.20
N PRO A 21 1.74 -1.69 14.09
CA PRO A 21 2.24 -1.32 15.41
C PRO A 21 3.64 -0.69 15.40
N PHE A 22 4.35 -0.75 14.27
CA PHE A 22 5.72 -0.26 14.11
C PHE A 22 5.82 1.00 13.24
N VAL A 23 4.95 1.14 12.23
CA VAL A 23 4.95 2.28 11.31
C VAL A 23 3.68 3.12 11.51
N PRO A 24 3.74 4.24 12.26
CA PRO A 24 2.56 5.05 12.54
C PRO A 24 1.97 5.63 11.25
N PHE A 25 0.68 5.37 11.01
CA PHE A 25 0.02 5.76 9.76
C PHE A 25 0.01 7.28 9.53
N GLU A 26 -0.03 8.08 10.59
CA GLU A 26 -0.07 9.54 10.53
C GLU A 26 1.11 10.13 9.76
N MET A 27 2.24 9.42 9.65
CA MET A 27 3.39 9.87 8.88
C MET A 27 3.13 9.94 7.36
N PHE A 28 2.08 9.29 6.88
CA PHE A 28 1.61 9.27 5.49
C PHE A 28 0.38 10.16 5.26
N SER A 29 -0.12 10.86 6.28
CA SER A 29 -1.28 11.73 6.11
C SER A 29 -0.99 12.90 5.16
N SER A 30 -2.03 13.43 4.52
CA SER A 30 -1.95 14.60 3.64
C SER A 30 -1.38 15.84 4.34
N ASP A 31 -1.52 15.92 5.66
CA ASP A 31 -0.99 17.03 6.46
C ASP A 31 0.54 16.91 6.64
N CYS A 32 1.08 15.69 6.57
CA CYS A 32 2.51 15.42 6.74
C CYS A 32 3.27 15.33 5.42
N VAL A 33 2.60 14.94 4.32
CA VAL A 33 3.23 14.63 3.04
C VAL A 33 2.41 15.19 1.88
N LYS A 34 3.06 15.98 1.02
CA LYS A 34 2.52 16.35 -0.29
C LYS A 34 2.89 15.29 -1.32
N TYR A 35 1.92 14.48 -1.74
CA TYR A 35 2.13 13.44 -2.74
C TYR A 35 2.25 14.03 -4.14
N PRO A 36 3.28 13.68 -4.92
CA PRO A 36 3.32 13.98 -6.35
C PRO A 36 2.40 13.03 -7.13
N ASP A 37 1.95 13.43 -8.31
CA ASP A 37 0.97 12.67 -9.11
C ASP A 37 1.46 11.26 -9.52
N ASN A 38 2.78 11.05 -9.55
CA ASN A 38 3.39 9.75 -9.84
C ASN A 38 3.49 8.81 -8.61
N VAL A 39 3.02 9.24 -7.44
CA VAL A 39 3.00 8.42 -6.22
C VAL A 39 1.56 8.20 -5.78
N ARG A 40 1.17 6.92 -5.70
CA ARG A 40 -0.13 6.52 -5.18
C ARG A 40 0.02 5.89 -3.79
N LEU A 41 -0.76 6.36 -2.83
CA LEU A 41 -0.89 5.74 -1.51
C LEU A 41 -2.14 4.84 -1.49
N VAL A 42 -1.96 3.57 -1.13
CA VAL A 42 -3.03 2.60 -0.90
C VAL A 42 -2.99 2.22 0.58
N THR A 43 -4.13 2.38 1.25
CA THR A 43 -4.22 2.21 2.70
C THR A 43 -5.28 1.20 3.06
N THR A 44 -4.99 0.29 3.98
CA THR A 44 -5.99 -0.60 4.56
C THR A 44 -6.24 -0.24 6.02
N HIS A 45 -7.48 -0.43 6.49
CA HIS A 45 -7.79 -0.26 7.92
C HIS A 45 -7.09 -1.30 8.79
N TYR A 46 -6.94 -2.51 8.25
CA TYR A 46 -6.37 -3.65 8.95
C TYR A 46 -5.30 -4.35 8.11
N GLY A 47 -4.36 -4.95 8.82
CA GLY A 47 -3.29 -5.75 8.26
C GLY A 47 -2.07 -5.81 9.18
N GLY A 48 -1.92 -4.89 10.11
CA GLY A 48 -0.72 -4.78 10.93
C GLY A 48 0.54 -4.69 10.08
N HIS A 49 1.66 -5.16 10.62
CA HIS A 49 2.95 -5.07 9.92
C HIS A 49 3.14 -6.08 8.78
N VAL A 50 2.44 -7.23 8.83
CA VAL A 50 2.66 -8.38 7.91
C VAL A 50 1.36 -8.99 7.41
N GLY A 51 0.23 -8.65 8.02
CA GLY A 51 -1.05 -9.32 7.90
C GLY A 51 -1.92 -8.84 6.74
N PHE A 52 -1.33 -8.68 5.56
CA PHE A 52 -2.06 -8.52 4.32
C PHE A 52 -2.75 -9.84 3.90
N VAL A 53 -3.65 -10.32 4.76
CA VAL A 53 -4.35 -11.60 4.66
C VAL A 53 -5.85 -11.35 4.47
N SER A 54 -6.45 -11.95 3.45
CA SER A 54 -7.87 -11.81 3.11
C SER A 54 -8.65 -13.10 3.37
N LYS A 55 -9.98 -13.05 3.21
CA LYS A 55 -10.81 -14.25 3.17
C LYS A 55 -10.49 -15.05 1.91
N LYS A 56 -10.55 -16.39 2.00
CA LYS A 56 -10.42 -17.26 0.83
C LYS A 56 -11.49 -16.93 -0.22
N GLY A 57 -11.12 -17.01 -1.50
CA GLY A 57 -12.04 -16.91 -2.64
C GLY A 57 -12.17 -15.53 -3.28
N VAL A 58 -11.34 -14.56 -2.88
CA VAL A 58 -11.20 -13.27 -3.58
C VAL A 58 -9.93 -13.25 -4.41
N ASP A 59 -8.83 -13.73 -3.85
CA ASP A 59 -7.57 -13.94 -4.55
C ASP A 59 -7.25 -15.45 -4.58
N PRO A 60 -6.32 -15.91 -5.44
CA PRO A 60 -5.97 -17.33 -5.54
C PRO A 60 -5.44 -17.95 -4.23
N ASP A 61 -4.90 -17.15 -3.32
CA ASP A 61 -4.68 -17.53 -1.92
C ASP A 61 -5.08 -16.42 -0.94
N MET A 62 -4.79 -16.58 0.35
CA MET A 62 -5.16 -15.57 1.35
C MET A 62 -4.19 -14.38 1.40
N ARG A 63 -3.07 -14.37 0.68
CA ARG A 63 -2.07 -13.29 0.73
C ARG A 63 -2.37 -12.24 -0.32
N TRP A 64 -3.40 -11.44 -0.08
CA TRP A 64 -3.90 -10.49 -1.09
C TRP A 64 -2.83 -9.52 -1.62
N LEU A 65 -1.85 -9.13 -0.78
CA LEU A 65 -0.80 -8.19 -1.20
C LEU A 65 0.00 -8.73 -2.40
N ASP A 66 0.32 -10.01 -2.38
CA ASP A 66 1.12 -10.65 -3.43
C ASP A 66 0.40 -10.49 -4.78
N TRP A 67 -0.91 -10.71 -4.80
CA TRP A 67 -1.73 -10.56 -5.99
C TRP A 67 -1.84 -9.11 -6.46
N ARG A 68 -1.98 -8.13 -5.55
CA ARG A 68 -1.95 -6.72 -5.95
C ARG A 68 -0.60 -6.31 -6.53
N ILE A 69 0.52 -6.83 -6.01
CA ILE A 69 1.83 -6.58 -6.62
C ILE A 69 1.87 -7.12 -8.06
N VAL A 70 1.34 -8.32 -8.31
CA VAL A 70 1.26 -8.86 -9.68
C VAL A 70 0.41 -7.94 -10.56
N GLU A 71 -0.80 -7.57 -10.14
CA GLU A 71 -1.67 -6.66 -10.92
C GLU A 71 -0.98 -5.32 -11.23
N LEU A 72 -0.22 -4.77 -10.27
CA LEU A 72 0.52 -3.53 -10.45
C LEU A 72 1.65 -3.63 -11.47
N VAL A 73 2.33 -4.78 -11.53
CA VAL A 73 3.47 -5.00 -12.42
C VAL A 73 3.00 -5.41 -13.82
N THR A 74 1.95 -6.22 -13.93
CA THR A 74 1.44 -6.72 -15.22
C THR A 74 0.41 -5.79 -15.85
N GLY A 75 -0.30 -5.01 -15.05
CA GLY A 75 -1.46 -4.21 -15.49
C GLY A 75 -2.74 -5.02 -15.70
N GLU A 76 -2.73 -6.31 -15.35
CA GLU A 76 -3.87 -7.21 -15.49
C GLU A 76 -4.64 -7.29 -14.16
N THR A 77 -5.96 -7.36 -14.20
CA THR A 77 -6.77 -7.62 -13.00
C THR A 77 -6.86 -9.11 -12.76
N ILE A 78 -6.56 -9.55 -11.53
CA ILE A 78 -6.61 -10.96 -11.12
C ILE A 78 -7.90 -11.17 -10.32
N SER A 79 -8.61 -12.26 -10.61
CA SER A 79 -9.83 -12.71 -9.94
C SER A 79 -9.66 -14.12 -9.39
#